data_AF-A0A957D0E2-F1
#
_entry.id   AF-A0A957D0E2-F1
#
_cell.length_a   1.000
_cell.length_b   1.000
_cell.length_c   1.000
_cell.angle_alpha   90.00
_cell.angle_beta   90.00
_cell.angle_gamma   90.00
#
_symmetry.space_group_name_H-M   'P 1'
#
loop_
_entity.id
_entity.type
_entity.pdbx_description
1 polymer ?
#
loop_
_entity_poly.entity_id
_entity_poly.type
_entity_poly.pdbx_seq_one_letter_code
_entity_poly.pdbx_strand_id
1 'polypeptide(L)'
;MTTVSLTQSRSTTKINRFTRILLGTFLSLLSMGMFLLAFPPFGVWPLVTVAFIPMLISQFRVMPPKWSSLASAITIGGWLGIFFRNIFSIGGEQIGLVWWMQGLPIIIGVITFVTDKSRRAFHEQTHYRWFVLEGALVWVGLEYIRVLIFGTWGFISHPLYNQAWLLQPVSIVGIFGSGLLIIAINYSLALTAIRWFDTRFCWDELPSIKGQMSRRWLTGTAVFTLIWVTVSLIQYAAIPDNPDTVRVAAAQPGTDIAKILGPDSTAAARQMEWDILFAQTRAAAADGAQLVVWPEGAYLGEPQVEQASSLQALTAETGVYLAFGYVVETPEGLRNESVLVTPQGEFLDVYGKAHPVFFAGETSVSHDTYPVHDTTLGKIGIPICYDLDFTDVSRVMAKQGAQILAAPSNDWSGIAIHHYTHTVFRAIENRTAIVKSERAYDSSVVDGYGRVLAHTATPAGSRDLLIADVALGSADSPYIFLGDWVGILSLIGFIFFMVYPEIVKRRQK
;
A
#
# COMPACT_ATOMS: atom_id res chain seq x y z
N MET A 1 -20.08 33.62 54.76
CA MET A 1 -20.71 32.52 53.98
C MET A 1 -19.60 31.79 53.25
N THR A 2 -19.18 30.66 53.80
CA THR A 2 -18.08 29.84 53.31
C THR A 2 -18.66 28.85 52.30
N THR A 3 -18.38 29.02 51.01
CA THR A 3 -18.77 28.08 49.96
C THR A 3 -17.91 26.82 50.09
N VAL A 4 -18.50 25.78 50.68
CA VAL A 4 -17.95 24.41 50.69
C VAL A 4 -18.00 23.88 49.26
N SER A 5 -16.83 23.77 48.63
CA SER A 5 -16.63 23.03 47.39
C SER A 5 -16.84 21.54 47.68
N LEU A 6 -18.03 21.02 47.36
CA LEU A 6 -18.30 19.58 47.32
C LEU A 6 -17.58 18.96 46.11
N THR A 7 -16.31 18.61 46.28
CA THR A 7 -15.66 17.60 45.43
C THR A 7 -16.27 16.25 45.80
N GLN A 8 -17.32 15.84 45.08
CA GLN A 8 -17.78 14.45 45.10
C GLN A 8 -16.63 13.54 44.67
N SER A 9 -16.00 12.88 45.64
CA SER A 9 -15.10 11.75 45.42
C SER A 9 -15.89 10.64 44.73
N ARG A 10 -15.63 10.41 43.43
CA ARG A 10 -16.22 9.28 42.69
C ARG A 10 -15.64 7.99 43.26
N SER A 11 -16.49 7.08 43.74
CA SER A 11 -16.03 5.79 44.26
C SER A 11 -15.37 4.98 43.15
N THR A 12 -14.08 4.69 43.27
CA THR A 12 -13.35 3.85 42.32
C THR A 12 -13.85 2.41 42.43
N THR A 13 -14.32 1.84 41.32
CA THR A 13 -14.69 0.42 41.28
C THR A 13 -13.42 -0.38 41.05
N LYS A 14 -12.89 -1.01 42.10
CA LYS A 14 -11.67 -1.82 42.00
C LYS A 14 -11.95 -3.14 41.28
N ILE A 15 -11.71 -3.18 39.97
CA ILE A 15 -11.67 -4.42 39.19
C ILE A 15 -10.30 -5.08 39.38
N ASN A 16 -10.29 -6.40 39.59
CA ASN A 16 -9.04 -7.14 39.76
C ASN A 16 -8.17 -7.11 38.47
N ARG A 17 -6.86 -7.26 38.64
CA ARG A 17 -5.90 -7.15 37.52
C ARG A 17 -6.13 -8.17 36.42
N PHE A 18 -6.54 -9.38 36.79
CA PHE A 18 -6.78 -10.46 35.84
C PHE A 18 -7.92 -10.13 34.87
N THR A 19 -9.05 -9.66 35.40
CA THR A 19 -10.22 -9.26 34.60
C THR A 19 -9.87 -8.10 33.66
N ARG A 20 -9.07 -7.15 34.13
CA ARG A 20 -8.58 -6.02 33.31
C ARG A 20 -7.71 -6.50 32.14
N ILE A 21 -6.82 -7.45 32.38
CA ILE A 21 -5.99 -8.04 31.31
C ILE A 21 -6.87 -8.80 30.33
N LEU A 22 -7.81 -9.62 30.80
CA LEU A 22 -8.71 -10.39 29.95
C LEU A 22 -9.57 -9.49 29.04
N LEU A 23 -10.23 -8.48 29.61
CA LEU A 23 -11.02 -7.50 28.85
C LEU A 23 -10.15 -6.70 27.89
N GLY A 24 -8.95 -6.31 28.33
CA GLY A 24 -8.00 -5.58 27.49
C GLY A 24 -7.57 -6.40 26.27
N THR A 25 -7.22 -7.66 26.48
CA THR A 25 -6.88 -8.60 25.42
C THR A 25 -8.04 -8.79 24.45
N PHE A 26 -9.28 -8.94 24.95
CA PHE A 26 -10.46 -9.05 24.10
C PHE A 26 -10.63 -7.83 23.18
N LEU A 27 -10.54 -6.61 23.72
CA LEU A 27 -10.63 -5.39 22.92
C LEU A 27 -9.50 -5.26 21.88
N SER A 28 -8.29 -5.69 22.23
CA SER A 28 -7.17 -5.72 21.28
C SER A 28 -7.37 -6.73 20.15
N LEU A 29 -7.86 -7.94 20.47
CA LEU A 29 -8.22 -8.94 19.46
C LEU A 29 -9.38 -8.49 18.57
N LEU A 30 -10.34 -7.76 19.13
CA LEU A 30 -11.41 -7.14 18.33
C LEU A 30 -10.83 -6.16 17.30
N SER A 31 -9.92 -5.29 17.73
CA SER A 31 -9.24 -4.32 16.84
C SER A 31 -8.43 -5.03 15.76
N MET A 32 -7.69 -6.09 16.13
CA MET A 32 -6.96 -6.94 15.21
C MET A 32 -7.89 -7.53 14.14
N GLY A 33 -9.03 -8.10 14.54
CA GLY A 33 -10.03 -8.64 13.62
C GLY A 33 -10.62 -7.59 12.70
N MET A 34 -10.89 -6.38 13.21
CA MET A 34 -11.39 -5.27 12.39
C MET A 34 -10.40 -4.86 11.29
N PHE A 35 -9.09 -4.82 11.59
CA PHE A 35 -8.07 -4.59 10.57
C PHE A 35 -8.05 -5.71 9.54
N LEU A 36 -8.02 -6.98 9.97
CA LEU A 36 -8.01 -8.11 9.02
C LEU A 36 -9.22 -8.09 8.07
N LEU A 37 -10.40 -7.72 8.57
CA LEU A 37 -11.62 -7.61 7.77
C LEU A 37 -11.64 -6.36 6.86
N ALA A 38 -10.85 -5.33 7.16
CA ALA A 38 -10.78 -4.14 6.32
C ALA A 38 -9.99 -4.39 5.02
N PHE A 39 -8.97 -5.26 5.07
CA PHE A 39 -8.14 -5.58 3.92
C PHE A 39 -8.79 -6.64 3.01
N PRO A 40 -8.35 -6.76 1.75
CA PRO A 40 -8.66 -7.93 0.93
C PRO A 40 -8.31 -9.24 1.68
N PRO A 41 -9.06 -10.33 1.47
CA PRO A 41 -10.16 -10.48 0.51
C PRO A 41 -11.52 -9.99 1.03
N PHE A 42 -11.62 -9.56 2.29
CA PHE A 42 -12.89 -9.18 2.92
C PHE A 42 -13.36 -7.78 2.50
N GLY A 43 -12.43 -6.82 2.41
CA GLY A 43 -12.67 -5.49 1.84
C GLY A 43 -13.70 -4.63 2.59
N VAL A 44 -13.92 -4.87 3.89
CA VAL A 44 -14.86 -4.09 4.72
C VAL A 44 -14.21 -2.78 5.15
N TRP A 45 -13.92 -1.92 4.17
CA TRP A 45 -13.10 -0.72 4.31
C TRP A 45 -13.52 0.23 5.45
N PRO A 46 -14.82 0.43 5.81
CA PRO A 46 -15.18 1.37 6.86
C PRO A 46 -14.55 1.00 8.21
N LEU A 47 -14.27 -0.29 8.44
CA LEU A 47 -13.65 -0.76 9.68
C LEU A 47 -12.28 -0.11 9.93
N VAL A 48 -11.52 0.23 8.89
CA VAL A 48 -10.19 0.85 9.07
C VAL A 48 -10.26 2.21 9.78
N THR A 49 -11.40 2.92 9.65
CA THR A 49 -11.63 4.24 10.27
C THR A 49 -11.96 4.18 11.76
N VAL A 50 -12.24 2.99 12.29
CA VAL A 50 -12.64 2.77 13.68
C VAL A 50 -11.86 1.63 14.37
N ALA A 51 -11.02 0.90 13.64
CA ALA A 51 -10.31 -0.30 14.12
C ALA A 51 -9.35 -0.02 15.28
N PHE A 52 -8.79 1.19 15.43
CA PHE A 52 -7.92 1.49 16.57
C PHE A 52 -8.69 1.76 17.86
N ILE A 53 -9.98 2.08 17.80
CA ILE A 53 -10.75 2.55 18.97
C ILE A 53 -10.74 1.52 20.12
N PRO A 54 -11.06 0.23 19.91
CA PRO A 54 -11.09 -0.74 21.01
C PRO A 54 -9.69 -0.94 21.62
N MET A 55 -8.64 -0.99 20.79
CA MET A 55 -7.24 -1.06 21.22
C MET A 55 -6.85 0.15 22.07
N LEU A 56 -7.21 1.37 21.67
CA LEU A 56 -6.87 2.58 22.41
C LEU A 56 -7.61 2.63 23.76
N ILE A 57 -8.88 2.23 23.81
CA ILE A 57 -9.59 2.07 25.09
C ILE A 57 -8.89 1.02 25.97
N SER A 58 -8.45 -0.08 25.36
CA SER A 58 -7.70 -1.14 26.02
C SER A 58 -6.40 -0.62 26.65
N GLN A 59 -5.57 0.05 25.85
CA GLN A 59 -4.27 0.59 26.25
C GLN A 59 -4.41 1.64 27.37
N PHE A 60 -5.32 2.60 27.22
CA PHE A 60 -5.36 3.80 28.07
C PHE A 60 -6.30 3.69 29.28
N ARG A 61 -7.22 2.72 29.34
CA ARG A 61 -8.16 2.57 30.46
C ARG A 61 -8.29 1.16 31.01
N VAL A 62 -8.42 0.17 30.14
CA VAL A 62 -8.77 -1.19 30.58
C VAL A 62 -7.54 -1.92 31.12
N MET A 63 -6.47 -2.01 30.35
CA MET A 63 -5.25 -2.71 30.77
C MET A 63 -4.58 -2.01 31.96
N PRO A 64 -3.93 -2.76 32.88
CA PRO A 64 -3.10 -2.15 33.91
C PRO A 64 -1.95 -1.33 33.30
N PRO A 65 -1.50 -0.21 33.92
CA PRO A 65 -0.48 0.66 33.33
C PRO A 65 0.80 -0.06 32.87
N LYS A 66 1.29 -1.01 33.68
CA LYS A 66 2.50 -1.82 33.37
C LYS A 66 2.34 -2.70 32.13
N TRP A 67 1.11 -3.04 31.77
CA TRP A 67 0.76 -3.92 30.64
C TRP A 67 0.04 -3.17 29.53
N SER A 68 -0.06 -1.85 29.59
CA SER A 68 -0.83 -1.05 28.62
C SER A 68 -0.36 -1.24 27.18
N SER A 69 0.95 -1.35 26.94
CA SER A 69 1.52 -1.60 25.61
C SER A 69 1.25 -3.01 25.07
N LEU A 70 0.76 -3.95 25.91
CA LEU A 70 0.30 -5.25 25.41
C LEU A 70 -0.90 -5.08 24.48
N ALA A 71 -1.72 -4.04 24.68
CA ALA A 71 -2.89 -3.80 23.85
C ALA A 71 -2.52 -3.52 22.39
N SER A 72 -1.52 -2.66 22.17
CA SER A 72 -1.02 -2.34 20.84
C SER A 72 -0.17 -3.46 20.26
N ALA A 73 0.62 -4.16 21.09
CA ALA A 73 1.38 -5.33 20.66
C ALA A 73 0.49 -6.45 20.11
N ILE A 74 -0.62 -6.77 20.78
CA ILE A 74 -1.61 -7.75 20.29
C ILE A 74 -2.26 -7.26 19.00
N THR A 75 -2.68 -5.99 18.95
CA THR A 75 -3.43 -5.47 17.82
C THR A 75 -2.55 -5.34 16.57
N ILE A 76 -1.48 -4.56 16.65
CA ILE A 76 -0.60 -4.24 15.53
C ILE A 76 0.26 -5.46 15.17
N GLY A 77 0.87 -6.10 16.17
CA GLY A 77 1.69 -7.29 15.95
C GLY A 77 0.86 -8.49 15.46
N GLY A 78 -0.36 -8.66 15.97
CA GLY A 78 -1.27 -9.70 15.50
C GLY A 78 -1.79 -9.44 14.09
N TRP A 79 -2.24 -8.21 13.79
CA TRP A 79 -2.76 -7.86 12.47
C TRP A 79 -1.67 -7.92 11.40
N LEU A 80 -0.61 -7.11 11.53
CA LEU A 80 0.49 -7.11 10.56
C LEU A 80 1.15 -8.48 10.50
N GLY A 81 1.21 -9.19 11.63
CA GLY A 81 1.70 -10.54 11.69
C GLY A 81 0.92 -11.51 10.81
N ILE A 82 -0.41 -11.59 10.98
CA ILE A 82 -1.25 -12.47 10.16
C ILE A 82 -1.23 -12.01 8.71
N PHE A 83 -1.27 -10.70 8.45
CA PHE A 83 -1.20 -10.12 7.11
C PHE A 83 0.07 -10.56 6.37
N PHE A 84 1.25 -10.29 6.95
CA PHE A 84 2.53 -10.68 6.34
C PHE A 84 2.72 -12.19 6.31
N ARG A 85 2.22 -12.93 7.31
CA ARG A 85 2.26 -14.40 7.25
C ARG A 85 1.49 -14.92 6.04
N ASN A 86 0.29 -14.40 5.75
CA ASN A 86 -0.49 -14.86 4.60
C ASN A 86 0.22 -14.54 3.28
N ILE A 87 0.78 -13.33 3.18
CA ILE A 87 1.61 -12.88 2.05
C ILE A 87 2.80 -13.82 1.82
N PHE A 88 3.58 -14.15 2.85
CA PHE A 88 4.85 -14.86 2.67
C PHE A 88 4.76 -16.38 2.81
N SER A 89 3.68 -16.93 3.39
CA SER A 89 3.54 -18.40 3.56
C SER A 89 2.84 -19.10 2.39
N ILE A 90 1.98 -18.38 1.65
CA ILE A 90 1.25 -18.96 0.52
C ILE A 90 2.07 -18.73 -0.75
N GLY A 91 2.58 -19.81 -1.37
CA GLY A 91 3.43 -19.73 -2.57
C GLY A 91 4.88 -19.28 -2.33
N GLY A 92 5.19 -18.78 -1.13
CA GLY A 92 6.51 -18.22 -0.84
C GLY A 92 7.66 -19.23 -0.78
N GLU A 93 7.36 -20.52 -0.61
CA GLU A 93 8.35 -21.60 -0.72
C GLU A 93 8.95 -21.69 -2.13
N GLN A 94 8.23 -21.26 -3.18
CA GLN A 94 8.70 -21.28 -4.56
C GLN A 94 9.78 -20.22 -4.87
N ILE A 95 9.87 -19.18 -4.04
CA ILE A 95 10.85 -18.07 -4.17
C ILE A 95 11.84 -18.04 -3.00
N GLY A 96 12.01 -19.17 -2.30
CA GLY A 96 13.01 -19.30 -1.23
C GLY A 96 12.75 -18.42 0.00
N LEU A 97 11.50 -18.03 0.24
CA LEU A 97 11.19 -17.06 1.30
C LEU A 97 11.60 -17.56 2.68
N VAL A 98 12.18 -16.63 3.41
CA VAL A 98 13.01 -16.95 4.57
C VAL A 98 12.13 -17.17 5.80
N TRP A 99 12.34 -18.28 6.50
CA TRP A 99 11.66 -18.64 7.75
C TRP A 99 11.55 -17.51 8.79
N TRP A 100 12.47 -16.52 8.78
CA TRP A 100 12.40 -15.35 9.66
C TRP A 100 11.24 -14.40 9.33
N MET A 101 10.74 -14.38 8.08
CA MET A 101 9.58 -13.58 7.67
C MET A 101 8.29 -14.06 8.34
N GLN A 102 8.21 -15.36 8.65
CA GLN A 102 7.13 -15.93 9.47
C GLN A 102 7.22 -15.50 10.95
N GLY A 103 8.39 -15.03 11.40
CA GLY A 103 8.65 -14.48 12.73
C GLY A 103 8.37 -12.97 12.86
N LEU A 104 8.13 -12.26 11.75
CA LEU A 104 7.74 -10.83 11.74
C LEU A 104 6.60 -10.48 12.69
N PRO A 105 5.49 -11.26 12.83
CA PRO A 105 4.46 -11.01 13.83
C PRO A 105 5.02 -10.77 15.25
N ILE A 106 5.93 -11.65 15.66
CA ILE A 106 6.51 -11.64 17.01
C ILE A 106 7.45 -10.44 17.15
N ILE A 107 8.28 -10.19 16.13
CA ILE A 107 9.22 -9.07 16.12
C ILE A 107 8.45 -7.73 16.17
N ILE A 108 7.44 -7.54 15.32
CA ILE A 108 6.59 -6.34 15.30
C ILE A 108 5.88 -6.18 16.64
N GLY A 109 5.31 -7.27 17.19
CA GLY A 109 4.66 -7.25 18.49
C GLY A 109 5.61 -6.84 19.63
N VAL A 110 6.83 -7.38 19.66
CA VAL A 110 7.86 -7.05 20.65
C VAL A 110 8.31 -5.60 20.52
N ILE A 111 8.62 -5.14 19.30
CA ILE A 111 9.01 -3.74 19.05
C ILE A 111 7.88 -2.81 19.50
N THR A 112 6.64 -3.10 19.13
CA THR A 112 5.46 -2.33 19.55
C THR A 112 5.31 -2.31 21.06
N PHE A 113 5.45 -3.47 21.72
CA PHE A 113 5.35 -3.57 23.18
C PHE A 113 6.39 -2.71 23.90
N VAL A 114 7.62 -2.66 23.39
CA VAL A 114 8.72 -1.88 23.97
C VAL A 114 8.55 -0.39 23.70
N THR A 115 8.24 -0.02 22.46
CA THR A 115 8.11 1.39 22.02
C THR A 115 6.91 2.09 22.66
N ASP A 116 5.77 1.42 22.82
CA ASP A 116 4.57 2.02 23.41
C ASP A 116 4.55 2.04 24.95
N LYS A 117 5.56 1.46 25.62
CA LYS A 117 5.55 1.25 27.07
C LYS A 117 5.40 2.53 27.89
N SER A 118 5.95 3.66 27.40
CA SER A 118 5.87 4.97 28.05
C SER A 118 4.69 5.82 27.58
N ARG A 119 3.99 5.41 26.52
CA ARG A 119 3.01 6.22 25.79
C ARG A 119 1.80 6.58 26.65
N ARG A 120 1.29 5.63 27.44
CA ARG A 120 0.20 5.88 28.40
C ARG A 120 0.58 6.96 29.42
N ALA A 121 1.73 6.80 30.05
CA ALA A 121 2.21 7.75 31.06
C ALA A 121 2.40 9.14 30.48
N PHE A 122 2.97 9.24 29.26
CA PHE A 122 3.14 10.51 28.56
C PHE A 122 1.80 11.25 28.35
N HIS A 123 0.77 10.55 27.87
CA HIS A 123 -0.54 11.17 27.64
C HIS A 123 -1.26 11.51 28.94
N GLU A 124 -1.12 10.70 30.00
CA GLU A 124 -1.62 11.04 31.33
C GLU A 124 -0.96 12.34 31.85
N GLN A 125 0.37 12.42 31.80
CA GLN A 125 1.15 13.59 32.25
C GLN A 125 0.84 14.87 31.47
N THR A 126 0.53 14.74 30.18
CA THR A 126 0.22 15.88 29.31
C THR A 126 -1.28 16.19 29.24
N HIS A 127 -2.10 15.50 30.03
CA HIS A 127 -3.57 15.59 30.02
C HIS A 127 -4.17 15.35 28.63
N TYR A 128 -3.64 14.37 27.89
CA TYR A 128 -4.09 13.94 26.56
C TYR A 128 -4.05 15.03 25.48
N ARG A 129 -3.34 16.15 25.72
CA ARG A 129 -3.30 17.28 24.77
C ARG A 129 -2.73 16.88 23.41
N TRP A 130 -1.79 15.93 23.42
CA TRP A 130 -1.08 15.46 22.25
C TRP A 130 -1.67 14.18 21.66
N PHE A 131 -2.75 13.64 22.23
CA PHE A 131 -3.24 12.28 21.91
C PHE A 131 -3.46 12.04 20.42
N VAL A 132 -4.22 12.92 19.76
CA VAL A 132 -4.55 12.78 18.34
C VAL A 132 -3.34 13.09 17.46
N LEU A 133 -2.60 14.17 17.75
CA LEU A 133 -1.48 14.61 16.93
C LEU A 133 -0.30 13.62 17.00
N GLU A 134 0.04 13.13 18.19
CA GLU A 134 1.06 12.11 18.37
C GLU A 134 0.66 10.81 17.67
N GLY A 135 -0.58 10.36 17.82
CA GLY A 135 -1.11 9.20 17.10
C GLY A 135 -0.91 9.29 15.60
N ALA A 136 -1.35 10.39 14.99
CA ALA A 136 -1.28 10.61 13.55
C ALA A 136 0.16 10.68 13.03
N LEU A 137 1.01 11.52 13.64
CA LEU A 137 2.36 11.74 13.14
C LEU A 137 3.27 10.54 13.41
N VAL A 138 3.12 9.86 14.54
CA VAL A 138 3.91 8.65 14.84
C VAL A 138 3.55 7.52 13.89
N TRP A 139 2.26 7.27 13.62
CA TRP A 139 1.86 6.19 12.70
C TRP A 139 2.36 6.45 11.28
N VAL A 140 2.05 7.62 10.72
CA VAL A 140 2.41 7.94 9.33
C VAL A 140 3.93 8.12 9.18
N GLY A 141 4.63 8.61 10.21
CA GLY A 141 6.09 8.64 10.22
C GLY A 141 6.71 7.24 10.19
N LEU A 142 6.11 6.26 10.88
CA LEU A 142 6.54 4.85 10.80
C LEU A 142 6.21 4.23 9.45
N GLU A 143 5.05 4.53 8.86
CA GLU A 143 4.74 4.14 7.48
C GLU A 143 5.77 4.69 6.50
N TYR A 144 6.18 5.96 6.63
CA TYR A 144 7.21 6.56 5.78
C TYR A 144 8.56 5.85 5.90
N ILE A 145 8.99 5.50 7.11
CA ILE A 145 10.21 4.69 7.32
C ILE A 145 10.07 3.33 6.63
N ARG A 146 8.90 2.68 6.73
CA ARG A 146 8.66 1.36 6.17
C ARG A 146 8.68 1.34 4.64
N VAL A 147 8.23 2.41 3.98
CA VAL A 147 8.31 2.53 2.51
C VAL A 147 9.73 2.40 2.01
N LEU A 148 10.72 2.87 2.76
CA LEU A 148 12.14 2.76 2.39
C LEU A 148 12.70 1.33 2.47
N ILE A 149 11.93 0.37 2.99
CA ILE A 149 12.38 -1.00 3.24
C ILE A 149 11.54 -2.02 2.48
N PHE A 150 10.21 -1.92 2.56
CA PHE A 150 9.28 -2.90 1.98
C PHE A 150 8.12 -2.23 1.22
N GLY A 151 8.31 -1.02 0.70
CA GLY A 151 7.25 -0.28 0.02
C GLY A 151 6.02 -0.02 0.90
N THR A 152 4.87 0.15 0.26
CA THR A 152 3.60 0.53 0.91
C THR A 152 2.81 -0.66 1.48
N TRP A 153 3.42 -1.84 1.57
CA TRP A 153 2.75 -3.06 2.07
C TRP A 153 2.17 -2.89 3.47
N GLY A 154 0.91 -3.26 3.66
CA GLY A 154 0.22 -3.20 4.95
C GLY A 154 -0.04 -1.77 5.46
N PHE A 155 -0.04 -0.77 4.57
CA PHE A 155 -0.52 0.58 4.88
C PHE A 155 -2.03 0.57 5.14
N ILE A 156 -2.47 1.32 6.14
CA ILE A 156 -3.90 1.42 6.49
C ILE A 156 -4.74 2.12 5.42
N SER A 157 -4.10 2.73 4.42
CA SER A 157 -4.77 3.35 3.26
C SER A 157 -5.29 2.31 2.27
N HIS A 158 -4.62 1.17 2.10
CA HIS A 158 -4.95 0.17 1.07
C HIS A 158 -6.39 -0.37 1.11
N PRO A 159 -7.05 -0.56 2.27
CA PRO A 159 -8.48 -0.87 2.33
C PRO A 159 -9.40 0.05 1.53
N LEU A 160 -8.97 1.28 1.22
CA LEU A 160 -9.75 2.25 0.46
C LEU A 160 -9.61 2.12 -1.07
N TYR A 161 -8.85 1.15 -1.60
CA TYR A 161 -8.52 1.06 -3.03
C TYR A 161 -9.75 1.12 -3.97
N ASN A 162 -10.89 0.55 -3.57
CA ASN A 162 -12.12 0.56 -4.38
C ASN A 162 -12.99 1.81 -4.15
N GLN A 163 -12.51 2.80 -3.40
CA GLN A 163 -13.21 4.04 -3.07
C GLN A 163 -12.62 5.23 -3.84
N ALA A 164 -12.55 5.14 -5.17
CA ALA A 164 -12.00 6.19 -6.02
C ALA A 164 -12.63 7.58 -5.73
N TRP A 165 -13.93 7.64 -5.44
CA TRP A 165 -14.64 8.86 -5.05
C TRP A 165 -14.08 9.55 -3.80
N LEU A 166 -13.39 8.81 -2.92
CA LEU A 166 -12.80 9.29 -1.66
C LEU A 166 -11.28 9.54 -1.79
N LEU A 167 -10.60 8.89 -2.74
CA LEU A 167 -9.15 8.89 -2.80
C LEU A 167 -8.52 10.03 -3.60
N GLN A 168 -9.29 10.85 -4.31
CA GLN A 168 -8.71 11.84 -5.24
C GLN A 168 -7.69 12.81 -4.60
N PRO A 169 -7.80 13.27 -3.33
CA PRO A 169 -6.78 14.11 -2.70
C PRO A 169 -5.40 13.45 -2.60
N VAL A 170 -5.29 12.12 -2.73
CA VAL A 170 -4.01 11.40 -2.80
C VAL A 170 -3.11 11.94 -3.92
N SER A 171 -3.68 12.51 -5.00
CA SER A 171 -2.89 13.19 -6.05
C SER A 171 -2.20 14.49 -5.58
N ILE A 172 -2.38 14.89 -4.32
CA ILE A 172 -1.76 16.08 -3.70
C ILE A 172 -0.89 15.67 -2.50
N VAL A 173 -1.42 14.78 -1.67
CA VAL A 173 -0.84 14.43 -0.36
C VAL A 173 -0.19 13.04 -0.32
N GLY A 174 -0.27 12.28 -1.41
CA GLY A 174 0.16 10.89 -1.48
C GLY A 174 -0.64 9.95 -0.59
N ILE A 175 -0.32 8.66 -0.63
CA ILE A 175 -0.90 7.63 0.24
C ILE A 175 -0.74 7.92 1.75
N PHE A 176 0.27 8.73 2.13
CA PHE A 176 0.50 9.16 3.51
C PHE A 176 -0.60 10.09 4.03
N GLY A 177 -1.15 10.96 3.17
CA GLY A 177 -2.22 11.86 3.56
C GLY A 177 -3.54 11.15 3.85
N SER A 178 -3.87 10.08 3.12
CA SER A 178 -5.01 9.24 3.49
C SER A 178 -4.77 8.49 4.80
N GLY A 179 -3.53 8.07 5.06
CA GLY A 179 -3.13 7.51 6.36
C GLY A 179 -3.37 8.49 7.52
N LEU A 180 -2.99 9.76 7.35
CA LEU A 180 -3.25 10.81 8.34
C LEU A 180 -4.75 11.00 8.61
N LEU A 181 -5.57 11.01 7.56
CA LEU A 181 -7.02 11.12 7.71
C LEU A 181 -7.58 9.94 8.54
N ILE A 182 -7.21 8.71 8.20
CA ILE A 182 -7.69 7.51 8.89
C ILE A 182 -7.30 7.53 10.37
N ILE A 183 -6.05 7.87 10.69
CA ILE A 183 -5.59 7.93 12.08
C ILE A 183 -6.24 9.07 12.84
N ALA A 184 -6.38 10.25 12.23
CA ALA A 184 -7.05 11.38 12.86
C ALA A 184 -8.50 11.05 13.24
N ILE A 185 -9.25 10.37 12.36
CA ILE A 185 -10.61 9.88 12.64
C ILE A 185 -10.59 8.92 13.84
N ASN A 186 -9.77 7.87 13.76
CA ASN A 186 -9.65 6.86 14.81
C ASN A 186 -9.32 7.48 16.19
N TYR A 187 -8.29 8.32 16.26
CA TYR A 187 -7.81 8.87 17.53
C TYR A 187 -8.76 9.94 18.10
N SER A 188 -9.40 10.76 17.26
CA SER A 188 -10.40 11.72 17.72
C SER A 188 -11.66 11.04 18.27
N LEU A 189 -12.10 9.97 17.61
CA LEU A 189 -13.20 9.13 18.11
C LEU A 189 -12.80 8.39 19.39
N ALA A 190 -11.60 7.80 19.43
CA ALA A 190 -11.09 7.12 20.62
C ALA A 190 -10.97 8.07 21.82
N LEU A 191 -10.48 9.30 21.64
CA LEU A 191 -10.42 10.30 22.70
C LEU A 191 -11.81 10.58 23.30
N THR A 192 -12.82 10.64 22.43
CA THR A 192 -14.21 10.83 22.84
C THR A 192 -14.78 9.60 23.54
N ALA A 193 -14.47 8.40 23.05
CA ALA A 193 -14.88 7.13 23.64
C ALA A 193 -14.22 6.91 25.02
N ILE A 194 -12.94 7.24 25.18
CA ILE A 194 -12.24 7.19 26.46
C ILE A 194 -12.86 8.19 27.45
N ARG A 195 -13.20 9.40 27.00
CA ARG A 195 -13.92 10.36 27.85
C ARG A 195 -15.28 9.81 28.27
N TRP A 196 -16.03 9.20 27.36
CA TRP A 196 -17.30 8.57 27.70
C TRP A 196 -17.10 7.42 28.71
N PHE A 197 -16.07 6.59 28.51
CA PHE A 197 -15.67 5.55 29.45
C PHE A 197 -15.44 6.12 30.86
N ASP A 198 -14.69 7.23 30.99
CA ASP A 198 -14.42 7.91 32.27
C ASP A 198 -15.68 8.43 32.98
N THR A 199 -16.78 8.66 32.23
CA THR A 199 -18.07 9.06 32.83
C THR A 199 -18.87 7.89 33.39
N ARG A 200 -18.60 6.66 32.93
CA ARG A 200 -19.35 5.45 33.29
C ARG A 200 -18.56 4.53 34.21
N PHE A 201 -17.26 4.44 33.99
CA PHE A 201 -16.36 3.48 34.61
C PHE A 201 -15.13 4.23 35.15
N CYS A 202 -14.95 4.23 36.47
CA CYS A 202 -13.80 4.85 37.13
C CYS A 202 -13.00 3.77 37.86
N TRP A 203 -12.01 3.20 37.17
CA TRP A 203 -11.20 2.08 37.69
C TRP A 203 -9.85 2.53 38.25
N ASP A 204 -9.32 3.64 37.75
CA ASP A 204 -8.07 4.27 38.17
C ASP A 204 -8.33 5.77 38.43
N GLU A 205 -7.58 6.38 39.34
CA GLU A 205 -7.54 7.84 39.50
C GLU A 205 -6.69 8.45 38.38
N LEU A 206 -7.32 8.72 37.24
CA LEU A 206 -6.68 9.24 36.04
C LEU A 206 -7.05 10.69 35.79
N PRO A 207 -6.16 11.48 35.15
CA PRO A 207 -6.49 12.84 34.76
C PRO A 207 -7.69 12.83 33.81
N SER A 208 -8.76 13.53 34.20
CA SER A 208 -9.98 13.59 33.39
C SER A 208 -9.71 14.29 32.07
N ILE A 209 -10.17 13.70 30.96
CA ILE A 209 -10.11 14.31 29.64
C ILE A 209 -11.08 15.50 29.60
N LYS A 210 -10.56 16.71 29.37
CA LYS A 210 -11.38 17.93 29.29
C LYS A 210 -12.38 17.83 28.14
N GLY A 211 -13.67 18.02 28.43
CA GLY A 211 -14.72 17.91 27.42
C GLY A 211 -14.58 18.87 26.24
N GLN A 212 -14.08 20.09 26.49
CA GLN A 212 -13.79 21.06 25.44
C GLN A 212 -12.70 20.56 24.48
N MET A 213 -11.68 19.86 24.98
CA MET A 213 -10.59 19.34 24.16
C MET A 213 -11.06 18.21 23.25
N SER A 214 -11.81 17.23 23.80
CA SER A 214 -12.42 16.16 23.01
C SER A 214 -13.34 16.72 21.92
N ARG A 215 -14.18 17.72 22.23
CA ARG A 215 -15.03 18.39 21.25
C ARG A 215 -14.23 19.11 20.17
N ARG A 216 -13.14 19.81 20.52
CA ARG A 216 -12.27 20.51 19.57
C ARG A 216 -11.64 19.54 18.58
N TRP A 217 -11.04 18.45 19.06
CA TRP A 217 -10.46 17.43 18.18
C TRP A 217 -11.51 16.77 17.30
N LEU A 218 -12.66 16.37 17.86
CA LEU A 218 -13.74 15.78 17.09
C LEU A 218 -14.25 16.74 15.99
N THR A 219 -14.46 18.01 16.32
CA THR A 219 -14.92 19.03 15.36
C THR A 219 -13.85 19.29 14.30
N GLY A 220 -12.58 19.43 14.68
CA GLY A 220 -11.47 19.65 13.75
C GLY A 220 -11.30 18.49 12.78
N THR A 221 -11.35 17.26 13.27
CA THR A 221 -11.30 16.05 12.42
C THR A 221 -12.53 15.92 11.52
N ALA A 222 -13.72 16.27 12.01
CA ALA A 222 -14.93 16.28 11.17
C ALA A 222 -14.83 17.32 10.04
N VAL A 223 -14.34 18.52 10.32
CA VAL A 223 -14.08 19.56 9.31
C VAL A 223 -13.02 19.09 8.32
N PHE A 224 -11.92 18.51 8.81
CA PHE A 224 -10.88 17.95 7.93
C PHE A 224 -11.41 16.86 7.00
N THR A 225 -12.23 15.94 7.54
CA THR A 225 -12.88 14.88 6.75
C THR A 225 -13.86 15.45 5.74
N LEU A 226 -14.64 16.47 6.11
CA LEU A 226 -15.56 17.15 5.20
C LEU A 226 -14.82 17.84 4.06
N ILE A 227 -13.72 18.54 4.35
CA ILE A 227 -12.86 19.16 3.35
C ILE A 227 -12.30 18.08 2.42
N TRP A 228 -11.76 16.99 2.97
CA TRP A 228 -11.24 15.87 2.18
C TRP A 228 -12.28 15.32 1.21
N VAL A 229 -13.47 14.96 1.72
CA VAL A 229 -14.56 14.41 0.89
C VAL A 229 -15.00 15.43 -0.15
N THR A 230 -15.15 16.71 0.21
CA THR A 230 -15.56 17.75 -0.72
C THR A 230 -14.55 17.92 -1.85
N VAL A 231 -13.26 18.06 -1.52
CA VAL A 231 -12.17 18.15 -2.51
C VAL A 231 -12.10 16.88 -3.36
N SER A 232 -12.34 15.71 -2.76
CA SER A 232 -12.35 14.45 -3.48
C SER A 232 -13.49 14.38 -4.49
N LEU A 233 -14.71 14.73 -4.08
CA LEU A 233 -15.89 14.74 -4.94
C LEU A 233 -15.78 15.78 -6.06
N ILE A 234 -15.20 16.96 -5.79
CA ILE A 234 -14.96 17.98 -6.83
C ILE A 234 -14.01 17.43 -7.89
N GLN A 235 -12.88 16.83 -7.49
CA GLN A 235 -11.93 16.22 -8.44
C GLN A 235 -12.55 15.03 -9.17
N TYR A 236 -13.34 14.20 -8.47
CA TYR A 236 -13.99 13.03 -9.04
C TYR A 236 -15.08 13.42 -10.04
N ALA A 237 -15.85 14.48 -9.78
CA ALA A 237 -16.85 15.01 -10.71
C ALA A 237 -16.21 15.77 -11.90
N ALA A 238 -14.93 16.13 -11.81
CA ALA A 238 -14.18 16.75 -12.90
C ALA A 238 -13.50 15.73 -13.84
N ILE A 239 -13.67 14.43 -13.59
CA ILE A 239 -13.20 13.38 -14.49
C ILE A 239 -13.94 13.53 -15.84
N PRO A 240 -13.23 13.59 -16.98
CA PRO A 240 -13.88 13.69 -18.28
C PRO A 240 -14.83 12.52 -18.54
N ASP A 241 -16.04 12.81 -19.04
CA ASP A 241 -17.06 11.79 -19.34
C ASP A 241 -16.72 10.91 -20.54
N ASN A 242 -16.11 11.51 -21.59
CA ASN A 242 -15.71 10.83 -22.83
C ASN A 242 -14.29 11.24 -23.24
N PRO A 243 -13.25 10.82 -22.51
CA PRO A 243 -11.88 11.08 -22.91
C PRO A 243 -11.50 10.28 -24.16
N ASP A 244 -10.51 10.75 -24.91
CA ASP A 244 -9.84 9.89 -25.88
C ASP A 244 -9.17 8.73 -25.14
N THR A 245 -9.47 7.51 -25.59
CA THR A 245 -8.99 6.28 -24.96
C THR A 245 -8.07 5.51 -25.89
N VAL A 246 -7.12 4.79 -25.29
CA VAL A 246 -6.34 3.75 -25.94
C VAL A 246 -6.88 2.41 -25.50
N ARG A 247 -7.14 1.51 -26.44
CA ARG A 247 -7.48 0.13 -26.08
C ARG A 247 -6.22 -0.63 -25.74
N VAL A 248 -6.14 -1.15 -24.51
CA VAL A 248 -4.95 -1.80 -23.96
C VAL A 248 -5.26 -3.24 -23.55
N ALA A 249 -4.23 -4.08 -23.53
CA ALA A 249 -4.34 -5.45 -23.06
C ALA A 249 -3.23 -5.85 -22.08
N ALA A 250 -3.59 -6.59 -21.03
CA ALA A 250 -2.67 -7.29 -20.15
C ALA A 250 -2.77 -8.80 -20.41
N ALA A 251 -1.68 -9.40 -20.91
CA ALA A 251 -1.64 -10.81 -21.29
C ALA A 251 -1.10 -11.67 -20.14
N GLN A 252 -1.98 -12.51 -19.57
CA GLN A 252 -1.67 -13.39 -18.46
C GLN A 252 -1.61 -14.85 -18.96
N PRO A 253 -0.42 -15.43 -19.19
CA PRO A 253 -0.28 -16.75 -19.79
C PRO A 253 -0.76 -17.90 -18.89
N GLY A 254 -0.86 -17.67 -17.57
CA GLY A 254 -1.28 -18.66 -16.57
C GLY A 254 -0.23 -19.74 -16.32
N THR A 255 1.05 -19.39 -16.47
CA THR A 255 2.21 -20.28 -16.33
C THR A 255 2.82 -20.19 -14.94
N ASP A 256 3.48 -21.27 -14.51
CA ASP A 256 4.17 -21.32 -13.22
C ASP A 256 5.60 -20.77 -13.37
N ILE A 257 5.92 -19.70 -12.65
CA ILE A 257 7.24 -19.06 -12.64
C ILE A 257 8.38 -20.08 -12.45
N ALA A 258 8.21 -21.06 -11.57
CA ALA A 258 9.26 -22.03 -11.27
C ALA A 258 9.60 -22.90 -12.50
N LYS A 259 8.65 -23.10 -13.41
CA LYS A 259 8.85 -23.84 -14.67
C LYS A 259 9.43 -22.98 -15.78
N ILE A 260 9.39 -21.66 -15.63
CA ILE A 260 9.85 -20.70 -16.65
C ILE A 260 11.24 -20.17 -16.31
N LEU A 261 11.44 -19.73 -15.07
CA LEU A 261 12.67 -19.09 -14.59
C LEU A 261 13.39 -19.88 -13.50
N GLY A 262 12.79 -20.97 -13.01
CA GLY A 262 13.39 -21.79 -11.95
C GLY A 262 14.42 -22.81 -12.46
N PRO A 263 15.10 -23.53 -11.54
CA PRO A 263 16.14 -24.51 -11.87
C PRO A 263 15.68 -25.65 -12.79
N ASP A 264 14.40 -26.00 -12.72
CA ASP A 264 13.77 -27.04 -13.55
C ASP A 264 13.19 -26.49 -14.87
N SER A 265 13.51 -25.24 -15.22
CA SER A 265 13.05 -24.61 -16.46
C SER A 265 13.57 -25.35 -17.69
N THR A 266 12.69 -25.54 -18.68
CA THR A 266 13.03 -26.18 -19.96
C THR A 266 12.77 -25.23 -21.11
N ALA A 267 13.50 -25.40 -22.21
CA ALA A 267 13.23 -24.66 -23.45
C ALA A 267 11.79 -24.87 -23.95
N ALA A 268 11.24 -26.09 -23.78
CA ALA A 268 9.86 -26.39 -24.16
C ALA A 268 8.83 -25.64 -23.33
N ALA A 269 9.04 -25.50 -22.00
CA ALA A 269 8.15 -24.73 -21.14
C ALA A 269 8.18 -23.23 -21.49
N ARG A 270 9.38 -22.68 -21.73
CA ARG A 270 9.56 -21.29 -22.17
C ARG A 270 8.92 -21.04 -23.54
N GLN A 271 9.09 -21.96 -24.48
CA GLN A 271 8.44 -21.87 -25.80
C GLN A 271 6.92 -21.94 -25.69
N MET A 272 6.37 -22.82 -24.83
CA MET A 272 4.93 -22.92 -24.62
C MET A 272 4.34 -21.61 -24.07
N GLU A 273 5.01 -20.95 -23.13
CA GLU A 273 4.58 -19.64 -22.64
C GLU A 273 4.59 -18.60 -23.76
N TRP A 274 5.63 -18.57 -24.58
CA TRP A 274 5.72 -17.70 -25.75
C TRP A 274 4.59 -17.95 -26.75
N ASP A 275 4.28 -19.21 -27.06
CA ASP A 275 3.19 -19.54 -27.97
C ASP A 275 1.84 -19.02 -27.44
N ILE A 276 1.63 -19.07 -26.12
CA ILE A 276 0.45 -18.51 -25.46
C ILE A 276 0.44 -16.98 -25.57
N LEU A 277 1.56 -16.33 -25.24
CA LEU A 277 1.68 -14.87 -25.29
C LEU A 277 1.51 -14.33 -26.71
N PHE A 278 2.07 -14.99 -27.71
CA PHE A 278 1.87 -14.65 -29.13
C PHE A 278 0.40 -14.81 -29.54
N ALA A 279 -0.26 -15.89 -29.12
CA ALA A 279 -1.68 -16.09 -29.37
C ALA A 279 -2.54 -15.04 -28.67
N GLN A 280 -2.21 -14.66 -27.44
CA GLN A 280 -2.88 -13.61 -26.68
C GLN A 280 -2.69 -12.24 -27.31
N THR A 281 -1.50 -11.90 -27.79
CA THR A 281 -1.26 -10.65 -28.52
C THR A 281 -2.10 -10.59 -29.80
N ARG A 282 -2.15 -11.67 -30.59
CA ARG A 282 -3.01 -11.72 -31.78
C ARG A 282 -4.49 -11.58 -31.44
N ALA A 283 -4.95 -12.24 -30.38
CA ALA A 283 -6.33 -12.13 -29.90
C ALA A 283 -6.65 -10.71 -29.43
N ALA A 284 -5.74 -10.07 -28.69
CA ALA A 284 -5.89 -8.70 -28.23
C ALA A 284 -5.95 -7.71 -29.41
N ALA A 285 -5.05 -7.86 -30.38
CA ALA A 285 -5.05 -7.04 -31.59
C ALA A 285 -6.33 -7.23 -32.42
N ALA A 286 -6.86 -8.45 -32.52
CA ALA A 286 -8.12 -8.73 -33.18
C ALA A 286 -9.33 -8.05 -32.49
N ASP A 287 -9.25 -7.81 -31.18
CA ASP A 287 -10.24 -7.05 -30.41
C ASP A 287 -9.94 -5.53 -30.35
N GLY A 288 -8.94 -5.08 -31.12
CA GLY A 288 -8.60 -3.68 -31.30
C GLY A 288 -7.62 -3.12 -30.28
N ALA A 289 -6.95 -3.95 -29.48
CA ALA A 289 -5.89 -3.48 -28.59
C ALA A 289 -4.74 -2.88 -29.40
N GLN A 290 -4.25 -1.72 -28.96
CA GLN A 290 -3.16 -0.96 -29.56
C GLN A 290 -1.86 -1.10 -28.76
N LEU A 291 -1.97 -1.39 -27.46
CA LEU A 291 -0.86 -1.69 -26.56
C LEU A 291 -1.13 -3.03 -25.88
N VAL A 292 -0.17 -3.94 -25.95
CA VAL A 292 -0.18 -5.22 -25.22
C VAL A 292 0.98 -5.23 -24.25
N VAL A 293 0.70 -5.62 -22.99
CA VAL A 293 1.71 -5.79 -21.95
C VAL A 293 1.84 -7.28 -21.65
N TRP A 294 3.07 -7.79 -21.61
CA TRP A 294 3.38 -9.14 -21.14
C TRP A 294 4.01 -9.10 -19.74
N PRO A 295 4.06 -10.26 -19.05
CA PRO A 295 4.61 -10.35 -17.70
C PRO A 295 6.11 -10.03 -17.59
N GLU A 296 6.56 -9.83 -16.35
CA GLU A 296 7.99 -9.69 -16.01
C GLU A 296 8.73 -11.02 -16.26
N GLY A 297 9.94 -10.94 -16.80
CA GLY A 297 10.73 -12.13 -17.15
C GLY A 297 10.05 -13.02 -18.19
N ALA A 298 9.30 -12.45 -19.13
CA ALA A 298 8.71 -13.18 -20.26
C ALA A 298 9.78 -13.81 -21.16
N TYR A 299 11.03 -13.33 -21.11
CA TYR A 299 12.18 -13.96 -21.76
C TYR A 299 13.38 -14.06 -20.83
N LEU A 300 14.21 -15.08 -21.05
CA LEU A 300 15.49 -15.27 -20.38
C LEU A 300 16.60 -15.25 -21.45
N GLY A 301 17.41 -14.18 -21.46
CA GLY A 301 18.39 -13.88 -22.50
C GLY A 301 18.19 -12.47 -23.08
N GLU A 302 18.86 -12.16 -24.18
CA GLU A 302 18.80 -10.85 -24.84
C GLU A 302 17.77 -10.87 -25.98
N PRO A 303 16.50 -10.44 -25.76
CA PRO A 303 15.44 -10.59 -26.75
C PRO A 303 15.71 -9.78 -28.03
N GLN A 304 16.44 -8.67 -27.90
CA GLN A 304 16.84 -7.79 -29.00
C GLN A 304 17.83 -8.45 -29.98
N VAL A 305 18.45 -9.55 -29.56
CA VAL A 305 19.40 -10.32 -30.39
C VAL A 305 18.81 -11.66 -30.77
N GLU A 306 18.25 -12.38 -29.79
CA GLU A 306 17.86 -13.78 -29.94
C GLU A 306 16.46 -13.95 -30.52
N GLN A 307 15.56 -12.99 -30.28
CA GLN A 307 14.14 -13.08 -30.66
C GLN A 307 13.65 -11.87 -31.45
N ALA A 308 14.57 -11.01 -31.92
CA ALA A 308 14.22 -9.78 -32.63
C ALA A 308 13.29 -10.05 -33.81
N SER A 309 13.63 -11.01 -34.68
CA SER A 309 12.82 -11.32 -35.86
C SER A 309 11.41 -11.80 -35.52
N SER A 310 11.26 -12.64 -34.50
CA SER A 310 9.95 -13.15 -34.05
C SER A 310 9.07 -12.04 -33.46
N LEU A 311 9.63 -11.18 -32.62
CA LEU A 311 8.92 -10.06 -31.98
C LEU A 311 8.60 -8.94 -32.99
N GLN A 312 9.52 -8.67 -33.92
CA GLN A 312 9.30 -7.76 -35.05
C GLN A 312 8.19 -8.26 -35.96
N ALA A 313 8.19 -9.56 -36.29
CA ALA A 313 7.13 -10.15 -37.09
C ALA A 313 5.77 -10.05 -36.37
N LEU A 314 5.71 -10.35 -35.06
CA LEU A 314 4.48 -10.27 -34.28
C LEU A 314 3.93 -8.83 -34.23
N THR A 315 4.77 -7.85 -33.93
CA THR A 315 4.35 -6.44 -33.82
C THR A 315 3.97 -5.83 -35.17
N ALA A 316 4.68 -6.20 -36.26
CA ALA A 316 4.31 -5.81 -37.62
C ALA A 316 3.02 -6.49 -38.10
N GLU A 317 2.79 -7.76 -37.74
CA GLU A 317 1.56 -8.51 -38.06
C GLU A 317 0.34 -7.90 -37.37
N THR A 318 0.49 -7.55 -36.10
CA THR A 318 -0.64 -7.14 -35.23
C THR A 318 -0.83 -5.63 -35.15
N GLY A 319 0.18 -4.85 -35.48
CA GLY A 319 0.16 -3.39 -35.40
C GLY A 319 0.19 -2.83 -33.97
N VAL A 320 0.50 -3.65 -32.96
CA VAL A 320 0.49 -3.21 -31.55
C VAL A 320 1.86 -2.69 -31.11
N TYR A 321 1.85 -1.80 -30.12
CA TYR A 321 2.98 -1.63 -29.23
C TYR A 321 3.02 -2.80 -28.24
N LEU A 322 4.20 -3.39 -28.03
CA LEU A 322 4.38 -4.52 -27.12
C LEU A 322 5.37 -4.16 -26.01
N ALA A 323 4.91 -4.11 -24.76
CA ALA A 323 5.73 -3.87 -23.58
C ALA A 323 5.93 -5.17 -22.80
N PHE A 324 7.15 -5.51 -22.41
CA PHE A 324 7.39 -6.74 -21.64
C PHE A 324 8.70 -6.68 -20.85
N GLY A 325 8.79 -7.50 -19.79
CA GLY A 325 10.01 -7.68 -19.01
C GLY A 325 10.80 -8.91 -19.47
N TYR A 326 12.13 -8.87 -19.32
CA TYR A 326 13.05 -9.98 -19.58
C TYR A 326 14.18 -9.97 -18.56
N VAL A 327 14.84 -11.13 -18.41
CA VAL A 327 15.95 -11.31 -17.48
C VAL A 327 17.20 -11.72 -18.24
N VAL A 328 18.33 -11.09 -17.96
CA VAL A 328 19.66 -11.51 -18.44
C VAL A 328 20.50 -11.90 -17.24
N GLU A 329 21.05 -13.12 -17.25
CA GLU A 329 22.02 -13.54 -16.24
C GLU A 329 23.41 -13.03 -16.63
N THR A 330 24.06 -12.26 -15.75
CA THR A 330 25.44 -11.81 -15.93
C THR A 330 26.32 -12.25 -14.76
N PRO A 331 27.67 -12.24 -14.92
CA PRO A 331 28.58 -12.53 -13.81
C PRO A 331 28.42 -11.59 -12.60
N GLU A 332 27.96 -10.35 -12.82
CA GLU A 332 27.78 -9.31 -11.81
C GLU A 332 26.43 -9.39 -11.08
N GLY A 333 25.44 -10.07 -11.66
CA GLY A 333 24.09 -10.21 -11.12
C GLY A 333 23.05 -10.41 -12.21
N LEU A 334 21.77 -10.35 -11.83
CA LEU A 334 20.69 -10.35 -12.82
C LEU A 334 20.54 -8.95 -13.42
N ARG A 335 20.14 -8.86 -14.68
CA ARG A 335 19.55 -7.65 -15.25
C ARG A 335 18.06 -7.93 -15.43
N ASN A 336 17.23 -7.34 -14.58
CA ASN A 336 15.78 -7.40 -14.74
C ASN A 336 15.33 -6.14 -15.46
N GLU A 337 14.99 -6.32 -16.72
CA GLU A 337 14.82 -5.23 -17.67
C GLU A 337 13.46 -5.30 -18.35
N SER A 338 13.03 -4.18 -18.92
CA SER A 338 11.83 -4.12 -19.75
C SER A 338 12.04 -3.20 -20.94
N VAL A 339 11.27 -3.46 -21.99
CA VAL A 339 11.41 -2.78 -23.27
C VAL A 339 10.05 -2.60 -23.95
N LEU A 340 9.92 -1.54 -24.75
CA LEU A 340 8.80 -1.33 -25.66
C LEU A 340 9.24 -1.67 -27.10
N VAL A 341 8.47 -2.50 -27.78
CA VAL A 341 8.61 -2.76 -29.21
C VAL A 341 7.49 -2.05 -29.96
N THR A 342 7.84 -1.26 -30.96
CA THR A 342 6.87 -0.50 -31.77
C THR A 342 6.19 -1.38 -32.81
N PRO A 343 5.06 -0.94 -33.40
CA PRO A 343 4.44 -1.63 -34.55
C PRO A 343 5.37 -1.77 -35.77
N GLN A 344 6.43 -0.98 -35.85
CA GLN A 344 7.45 -1.05 -36.90
C GLN A 344 8.56 -2.06 -36.58
N GLY A 345 8.51 -2.71 -35.41
CA GLY A 345 9.52 -3.66 -34.96
C GLY A 345 10.78 -3.00 -34.35
N GLU A 346 10.69 -1.73 -33.98
CA GLU A 346 11.80 -1.03 -33.30
C GLU A 346 11.75 -1.31 -31.80
N PHE A 347 12.89 -1.72 -31.22
CA PHE A 347 13.08 -1.79 -29.78
C PHE A 347 13.52 -0.43 -29.26
N LEU A 348 12.74 0.16 -28.35
CA LEU A 348 13.09 1.44 -27.74
C LEU A 348 14.04 1.27 -26.54
N ASP A 349 14.38 2.37 -25.88
CA ASP A 349 15.29 2.37 -24.72
C ASP A 349 14.84 1.39 -23.62
N VAL A 350 15.82 0.75 -22.98
CA VAL A 350 15.60 -0.26 -21.95
C VAL A 350 15.46 0.38 -20.57
N TYR A 351 14.47 -0.06 -19.81
CA TYR A 351 14.36 0.22 -18.37
C TYR A 351 14.90 -0.95 -17.55
N GLY A 352 15.70 -0.65 -16.53
CA GLY A 352 16.14 -1.62 -15.52
C GLY A 352 15.43 -1.41 -14.18
N LYS A 353 14.98 -2.51 -13.55
CA LYS A 353 14.19 -2.48 -12.32
C LYS A 353 14.90 -1.76 -11.18
N ALA A 354 14.27 -0.71 -10.66
CA ALA A 354 14.87 0.15 -9.64
C ALA A 354 14.78 -0.43 -8.22
N HIS A 355 13.72 -1.21 -7.92
CA HIS A 355 13.54 -1.88 -6.63
C HIS A 355 13.61 -3.40 -6.78
N PRO A 356 14.78 -4.01 -6.62
CA PRO A 356 14.91 -5.46 -6.54
C PRO A 356 14.26 -6.01 -5.28
N VAL A 357 13.65 -7.20 -5.38
CA VAL A 357 13.14 -7.96 -4.23
C VAL A 357 14.29 -8.65 -3.51
N PHE A 358 15.19 -7.88 -2.89
CA PHE A 358 16.43 -8.38 -2.28
C PHE A 358 16.21 -9.50 -1.25
N PHE A 359 15.10 -9.46 -0.51
CA PHE A 359 14.77 -10.49 0.48
C PHE A 359 14.38 -11.84 -0.14
N ALA A 360 13.99 -11.85 -1.41
CA ALA A 360 13.76 -13.05 -2.22
C ALA A 360 14.99 -13.42 -3.08
N GLY A 361 16.12 -12.74 -2.88
CA GLY A 361 17.39 -13.05 -3.55
C GLY A 361 17.60 -12.36 -4.91
N GLU A 362 16.74 -11.41 -5.29
CA GLU A 362 16.92 -10.64 -6.53
C GLU A 362 18.12 -9.69 -6.43
N THR A 363 18.92 -9.61 -7.50
CA THR A 363 20.17 -8.83 -7.56
C THR A 363 20.23 -7.90 -8.78
N SER A 364 19.10 -7.34 -9.23
CA SER A 364 19.08 -6.52 -10.44
C SER A 364 20.15 -5.43 -10.42
N VAL A 365 21.08 -5.46 -11.39
CA VAL A 365 22.17 -4.49 -11.53
C VAL A 365 21.84 -3.37 -12.53
N SER A 366 20.76 -3.53 -13.29
CA SER A 366 20.24 -2.51 -14.20
C SER A 366 19.24 -1.61 -13.46
N HIS A 367 19.64 -0.36 -13.18
CA HIS A 367 18.81 0.64 -12.50
C HIS A 367 19.24 2.08 -12.88
N ASP A 368 18.62 3.09 -12.26
CA ASP A 368 18.90 4.54 -12.37
C ASP A 368 18.53 5.27 -13.67
N THR A 369 18.05 4.58 -14.71
CA THR A 369 17.39 5.20 -15.87
C THR A 369 15.89 4.95 -15.82
N TYR A 370 15.11 5.89 -16.34
CA TYR A 370 13.64 5.84 -16.29
C TYR A 370 13.08 6.31 -17.64
N PRO A 371 13.31 5.58 -18.74
CA PRO A 371 12.88 6.00 -20.06
C PRO A 371 11.35 6.12 -20.12
N VAL A 372 10.89 7.18 -20.80
CA VAL A 372 9.49 7.40 -21.14
C VAL A 372 9.43 7.61 -22.64
N HIS A 373 8.70 6.74 -23.32
CA HIS A 373 8.67 6.69 -24.77
C HIS A 373 7.52 7.55 -25.31
N ASP A 374 7.83 8.48 -26.22
CA ASP A 374 6.82 9.26 -26.93
C ASP A 374 6.29 8.43 -28.11
N THR A 375 4.99 8.10 -28.08
CA THR A 375 4.37 7.21 -29.06
C THR A 375 3.09 7.83 -29.62
N THR A 376 2.55 7.22 -30.67
CA THR A 376 1.23 7.62 -31.21
C THR A 376 0.08 7.38 -30.23
N LEU A 377 0.29 6.57 -29.19
CA LEU A 377 -0.66 6.30 -28.12
C LEU A 377 -0.46 7.22 -26.90
N GLY A 378 0.43 8.22 -26.99
CA GLY A 378 0.87 9.03 -25.86
C GLY A 378 2.16 8.50 -25.25
N LYS A 379 2.54 9.05 -24.08
CA LYS A 379 3.82 8.75 -23.44
C LYS A 379 3.74 7.52 -22.54
N ILE A 380 4.62 6.54 -22.75
CA ILE A 380 4.58 5.24 -22.07
C ILE A 380 5.85 5.03 -21.24
N GLY A 381 5.70 4.75 -19.95
CA GLY A 381 6.76 4.24 -19.07
C GLY A 381 6.53 2.76 -18.74
N ILE A 382 7.59 2.02 -18.39
CA ILE A 382 7.51 0.57 -18.16
C ILE A 382 8.10 0.16 -16.80
N PRO A 383 7.48 0.52 -15.66
CA PRO A 383 7.97 0.07 -14.35
C PRO A 383 7.77 -1.44 -14.18
N ILE A 384 8.58 -2.09 -13.36
CA ILE A 384 8.56 -3.56 -13.23
C ILE A 384 8.10 -3.96 -11.83
N CYS A 385 6.96 -4.62 -11.76
CA CYS A 385 6.51 -5.38 -10.58
C CYS A 385 6.62 -4.59 -9.26
N TYR A 386 7.57 -4.98 -8.41
CA TYR A 386 7.87 -4.39 -7.10
C TYR A 386 8.12 -2.88 -7.14
N ASP A 387 8.48 -2.29 -8.28
CA ASP A 387 8.55 -0.83 -8.46
C ASP A 387 7.21 -0.13 -8.17
N LEU A 388 6.07 -0.80 -8.36
CA LEU A 388 4.73 -0.28 -8.06
C LEU A 388 4.46 -0.17 -6.54
N ASP A 389 5.24 -0.87 -5.71
CA ASP A 389 5.08 -0.87 -4.27
C ASP A 389 5.63 0.39 -3.61
N PHE A 390 6.52 1.06 -4.33
CA PHE A 390 7.17 2.30 -3.93
C PHE A 390 6.56 3.50 -4.65
N THR A 391 6.70 4.65 -4.03
CA THR A 391 6.10 5.90 -4.50
C THR A 391 6.95 6.64 -5.54
N ASP A 392 8.19 6.22 -5.76
CA ASP A 392 9.21 6.98 -6.49
C ASP A 392 9.25 6.66 -7.99
N VAL A 393 9.26 5.39 -8.40
CA VAL A 393 9.44 5.01 -9.82
C VAL A 393 8.31 5.57 -10.69
N SER A 394 7.07 5.30 -10.31
CA SER A 394 5.88 5.81 -11.01
C SER A 394 5.88 7.35 -11.05
N ARG A 395 6.35 8.00 -9.99
CA ARG A 395 6.45 9.45 -9.89
C ARG A 395 7.54 10.02 -10.80
N VAL A 396 8.70 9.39 -10.88
CA VAL A 396 9.79 9.81 -11.76
C VAL A 396 9.38 9.70 -13.22
N MET A 397 8.72 8.60 -13.62
CA MET A 397 8.21 8.43 -14.97
C MET A 397 7.08 9.44 -15.28
N ALA A 398 6.15 9.66 -14.36
CA ALA A 398 5.09 10.66 -14.53
C ALA A 398 5.65 12.09 -14.63
N LYS A 399 6.72 12.41 -13.88
CA LYS A 399 7.43 13.70 -13.99
C LYS A 399 8.06 13.92 -15.38
N GLN A 400 8.39 12.84 -16.10
CA GLN A 400 8.84 12.89 -17.49
C GLN A 400 7.67 12.91 -18.49
N GLY A 401 6.43 12.91 -17.98
CA GLY A 401 5.21 13.01 -18.75
C GLY A 401 4.58 11.68 -19.12
N ALA A 402 4.98 10.55 -18.50
CA ALA A 402 4.33 9.26 -18.75
C ALA A 402 2.82 9.36 -18.47
N GLN A 403 2.00 8.98 -19.44
CA GLN A 403 0.53 8.98 -19.37
C GLN A 403 -0.03 7.58 -19.14
N ILE A 404 0.70 6.57 -19.63
CA ILE A 404 0.44 5.14 -19.39
C ILE A 404 1.70 4.53 -18.78
N LEU A 405 1.54 3.70 -17.75
CA LEU A 405 2.56 2.82 -17.22
C LEU A 405 2.20 1.38 -17.60
N ALA A 406 2.96 0.79 -18.51
CA ALA A 406 2.84 -0.63 -18.83
C ALA A 406 3.69 -1.40 -17.81
N ALA A 407 3.07 -2.19 -16.93
CA ALA A 407 3.76 -2.77 -15.78
C ALA A 407 3.84 -4.31 -15.88
N PRO A 408 4.88 -4.87 -16.52
CA PRO A 408 5.22 -6.27 -16.39
C PRO A 408 5.38 -6.64 -14.92
N SER A 409 4.70 -7.69 -14.47
CA SER A 409 4.75 -8.18 -13.09
C SER A 409 4.88 -9.70 -13.04
N ASN A 410 5.42 -10.18 -11.93
CA ASN A 410 5.60 -11.59 -11.63
C ASN A 410 5.46 -11.82 -10.13
N ASP A 411 4.23 -12.11 -9.75
CA ASP A 411 3.80 -12.23 -8.37
C ASP A 411 3.83 -13.69 -7.91
N TRP A 412 3.53 -13.90 -6.62
CA TRP A 412 3.26 -15.22 -6.08
C TRP A 412 1.86 -15.26 -5.47
N SER A 413 1.33 -16.47 -5.29
CA SER A 413 -0.07 -16.69 -4.88
C SER A 413 -0.49 -15.95 -3.62
N GLY A 414 0.43 -15.75 -2.66
CA GLY A 414 0.17 -15.03 -1.40
C GLY A 414 -0.11 -13.54 -1.54
N ILE A 415 0.29 -12.90 -2.66
CA ILE A 415 0.06 -11.47 -2.90
C ILE A 415 -0.99 -11.16 -3.96
N ALA A 416 -1.53 -12.18 -4.64
CA ALA A 416 -2.52 -12.05 -5.71
C ALA A 416 -3.71 -11.14 -5.37
N ILE A 417 -4.19 -11.20 -4.12
CA ILE A 417 -5.37 -10.42 -3.69
C ILE A 417 -5.01 -9.03 -3.14
N HIS A 418 -3.73 -8.66 -3.15
CA HIS A 418 -3.22 -7.45 -2.52
C HIS A 418 -2.47 -6.53 -3.49
N HIS A 419 -1.64 -7.08 -4.39
CA HIS A 419 -0.69 -6.27 -5.14
C HIS A 419 -1.36 -5.28 -6.09
N TYR A 420 -2.44 -5.66 -6.80
CA TYR A 420 -3.23 -4.73 -7.62
C TYR A 420 -3.77 -3.50 -6.86
N THR A 421 -3.89 -3.54 -5.53
CA THR A 421 -4.30 -2.35 -4.76
C THR A 421 -3.23 -1.26 -4.79
N HIS A 422 -1.95 -1.62 -4.93
CA HIS A 422 -0.84 -0.67 -5.06
C HIS A 422 -0.92 0.09 -6.39
N THR A 423 -1.27 -0.60 -7.47
CA THR A 423 -1.53 -0.02 -8.79
C THR A 423 -2.53 1.12 -8.71
N VAL A 424 -3.61 0.98 -7.91
CA VAL A 424 -4.61 2.05 -7.70
C VAL A 424 -4.00 3.30 -7.10
N PHE A 425 -3.19 3.15 -6.04
CA PHE A 425 -2.56 4.31 -5.41
C PHE A 425 -1.55 4.98 -6.34
N ARG A 426 -0.70 4.21 -7.03
CA ARG A 426 0.26 4.75 -8.00
C ARG A 426 -0.42 5.52 -9.13
N ALA A 427 -1.55 5.02 -9.61
CA ALA A 427 -2.32 5.66 -10.67
C ALA A 427 -2.90 7.02 -10.22
N ILE A 428 -3.51 7.08 -9.03
CA ILE A 428 -4.07 8.33 -8.48
C ILE A 428 -2.98 9.34 -8.14
N GLU A 429 -1.91 8.88 -7.48
CA GLU A 429 -0.78 9.71 -7.08
C GLU A 429 -0.18 10.46 -8.27
N ASN A 430 -0.12 9.82 -9.43
CA ASN A 430 0.59 10.35 -10.59
C ASN A 430 -0.34 10.79 -11.73
N ARG A 431 -1.65 10.57 -11.62
CA ARG A 431 -2.61 10.74 -12.73
C ARG A 431 -2.16 10.00 -14.00
N THR A 432 -1.77 8.74 -13.82
CA THR A 432 -1.32 7.86 -14.90
C THR A 432 -2.19 6.62 -14.99
N ALA A 433 -2.53 6.21 -16.22
CA ALA A 433 -3.11 4.89 -16.44
C ALA A 433 -2.04 3.82 -16.16
N ILE A 434 -2.43 2.68 -15.60
CA ILE A 434 -1.52 1.55 -15.37
C ILE A 434 -2.13 0.27 -15.93
N VAL A 435 -1.35 -0.42 -16.75
CA VAL A 435 -1.68 -1.73 -17.34
C VAL A 435 -0.72 -2.75 -16.74
N LYS A 436 -1.12 -3.37 -15.64
CA LYS A 436 -0.34 -4.41 -14.96
C LYS A 436 -0.62 -5.75 -15.61
N SER A 437 0.43 -6.34 -16.20
CA SER A 437 0.38 -7.71 -16.73
C SER A 437 1.15 -8.62 -15.82
N GLU A 438 0.43 -9.50 -15.14
CA GLU A 438 0.99 -10.51 -14.26
C GLU A 438 0.95 -11.88 -14.97
N ARG A 439 1.78 -12.84 -14.53
CA ARG A 439 1.94 -14.15 -15.15
C ARG A 439 0.76 -15.11 -14.91
N ALA A 440 0.14 -15.14 -13.74
CA ALA A 440 -0.92 -16.10 -13.39
C ALA A 440 -1.98 -15.64 -12.36
N TYR A 441 -1.71 -14.62 -11.58
CA TYR A 441 -2.35 -14.27 -10.33
C TYR A 441 -3.23 -13.02 -10.44
N ASP A 442 -2.67 -11.83 -10.70
CA ASP A 442 -3.42 -10.57 -10.59
C ASP A 442 -3.05 -9.47 -11.60
N SER A 443 -3.34 -9.71 -12.88
CA SER A 443 -3.36 -8.65 -13.89
C SER A 443 -4.47 -7.62 -13.61
N SER A 444 -4.21 -6.35 -13.94
CA SER A 444 -5.21 -5.28 -13.80
C SER A 444 -4.97 -4.11 -14.76
N VAL A 445 -6.06 -3.44 -15.12
CA VAL A 445 -6.07 -2.16 -15.85
C VAL A 445 -6.73 -1.11 -14.99
N VAL A 446 -5.99 -0.07 -14.64
CA VAL A 446 -6.42 1.01 -13.74
C VAL A 446 -6.22 2.35 -14.43
N ASP A 447 -7.20 3.25 -14.34
CA ASP A 447 -7.07 4.60 -14.90
C ASP A 447 -6.37 5.58 -13.93
N GLY A 448 -6.00 6.77 -14.42
CA GLY A 448 -5.35 7.82 -13.63
C GLY A 448 -6.18 8.41 -12.48
N TYR A 449 -7.40 7.93 -12.27
CA TYR A 449 -8.27 8.31 -11.14
C TYR A 449 -8.50 7.14 -10.17
N GLY A 450 -7.82 6.00 -10.39
CA GLY A 450 -7.86 4.83 -9.53
C GLY A 450 -9.11 3.97 -9.73
N ARG A 451 -9.84 4.12 -10.84
CA ARG A 451 -10.91 3.19 -11.21
C ARG A 451 -10.28 1.95 -11.82
N VAL A 452 -10.61 0.79 -11.27
CA VAL A 452 -10.22 -0.51 -11.82
C VAL A 452 -11.17 -0.84 -12.97
N LEU A 453 -10.67 -0.78 -14.20
CA LEU A 453 -11.46 -0.99 -15.43
C LEU A 453 -11.58 -2.48 -15.77
N ALA A 454 -10.50 -3.22 -15.57
CA ALA A 454 -10.45 -4.67 -15.68
C ALA A 454 -9.49 -5.22 -14.61
N HIS A 455 -9.82 -6.35 -14.01
CA HIS A 455 -8.89 -7.06 -13.13
C HIS A 455 -9.21 -8.55 -13.09
N THR A 456 -8.19 -9.33 -12.81
CA THR A 456 -8.30 -10.72 -12.38
C THR A 456 -7.47 -10.85 -11.09
N ALA A 457 -7.87 -11.72 -10.18
CA ALA A 457 -7.15 -11.91 -8.91
C ALA A 457 -7.43 -13.32 -8.38
N THR A 458 -6.59 -14.27 -8.74
CA THR A 458 -6.79 -15.69 -8.43
C THR A 458 -5.55 -16.27 -7.77
N PRO A 459 -5.53 -16.46 -6.43
CA PRO A 459 -4.40 -17.09 -5.73
C PRO A 459 -4.02 -18.47 -6.26
N ALA A 460 -4.96 -19.20 -6.86
CA ALA A 460 -4.70 -20.50 -7.48
C ALA A 460 -3.94 -20.43 -8.81
N GLY A 461 -3.79 -19.23 -9.38
CA GLY A 461 -3.32 -19.05 -10.75
C GLY A 461 -4.43 -19.26 -11.79
N SER A 462 -4.36 -18.52 -12.88
CA SER A 462 -5.28 -18.61 -14.02
C SER A 462 -4.64 -18.03 -15.28
N ARG A 463 -5.05 -18.51 -16.45
CA ARG A 463 -4.77 -17.84 -17.72
C ARG A 463 -5.88 -16.83 -17.99
N ASP A 464 -5.50 -15.62 -18.35
CA ASP A 464 -6.45 -14.54 -18.60
C ASP A 464 -5.93 -13.57 -19.68
N LEU A 465 -6.83 -12.80 -20.29
CA LEU A 465 -6.49 -11.73 -21.22
C LEU A 465 -7.42 -10.55 -20.94
N LEU A 466 -6.92 -9.56 -20.21
CA LEU A 466 -7.70 -8.39 -19.86
C LEU A 466 -7.57 -7.36 -20.96
N ILE A 467 -8.69 -6.92 -21.53
CA ILE A 467 -8.76 -5.87 -22.54
C ILE A 467 -9.68 -4.77 -22.04
N ALA A 468 -9.23 -3.52 -22.09
CA ALA A 468 -10.02 -2.37 -21.66
C ALA A 468 -9.64 -1.11 -22.43
N ASP A 469 -10.59 -0.17 -22.54
CA ASP A 469 -10.32 1.18 -23.01
C ASP A 469 -9.87 2.04 -21.83
N VAL A 470 -8.69 2.63 -21.92
CA VAL A 470 -8.15 3.49 -20.86
C VAL A 470 -7.88 4.89 -21.38
N ALA A 471 -8.32 5.88 -20.62
CA ALA A 471 -8.00 7.28 -20.90
C ALA A 471 -6.51 7.54 -20.63
N LEU A 472 -5.89 8.39 -21.45
CA LEU A 472 -4.54 8.84 -21.17
C LEU A 472 -4.50 9.60 -19.85
N GLY A 473 -3.50 9.27 -19.03
CA GLY A 473 -3.18 10.04 -17.83
C GLY A 473 -2.82 11.49 -18.18
N SER A 474 -3.19 12.42 -17.32
CA SER A 474 -2.81 13.82 -17.44
C SER A 474 -1.38 14.08 -16.95
N ALA A 475 -0.82 13.20 -16.10
CA ALA A 475 0.52 13.33 -15.53
C ALA A 475 0.80 14.71 -14.89
N ASP A 476 -0.24 15.34 -14.33
CA ASP A 476 -0.22 16.74 -13.87
C ASP A 476 -0.50 16.88 -12.36
N SER A 477 -0.50 15.75 -11.64
CA SER A 477 -0.73 15.71 -10.21
C SER A 477 0.26 16.62 -9.46
N PRO A 478 -0.19 17.45 -8.50
CA PRO A 478 0.72 18.18 -7.62
C PRO A 478 1.70 17.29 -6.86
N TYR A 479 1.30 16.06 -6.53
CA TYR A 479 2.14 15.09 -5.85
C TYR A 479 3.40 14.73 -6.65
N ILE A 480 3.39 14.81 -7.98
CA ILE A 480 4.57 14.57 -8.83
C ILE A 480 5.73 15.49 -8.44
N PHE A 481 5.42 16.75 -8.10
CA PHE A 481 6.42 17.77 -7.76
C PHE A 481 6.69 17.84 -6.25
N LEU A 482 5.67 17.64 -5.43
CA LEU A 482 5.79 17.73 -3.97
C LEU A 482 6.41 16.47 -3.36
N GLY A 483 6.27 15.32 -4.01
CA GLY A 483 6.71 14.02 -3.51
C GLY A 483 6.04 13.64 -2.19
N ASP A 484 6.73 12.86 -1.37
CA ASP A 484 6.22 12.32 -0.11
C ASP A 484 6.28 13.30 1.06
N TRP A 485 5.96 14.58 0.81
CA TRP A 485 6.10 15.66 1.78
C TRP A 485 5.30 15.43 3.08
N VAL A 486 4.12 14.80 2.99
CA VAL A 486 3.32 14.43 4.17
C VAL A 486 4.01 13.36 5.00
N GLY A 487 4.64 12.37 4.34
CA GLY A 487 5.44 11.36 4.99
C GLY A 487 6.64 11.98 5.72
N ILE A 488 7.36 12.89 5.06
CA ILE A 488 8.51 13.62 5.63
C ILE A 488 8.09 14.47 6.85
N LEU A 489 7.01 15.24 6.75
CA LEU A 489 6.50 16.03 7.89
C LEU A 489 6.07 15.13 9.06
N SER A 490 5.47 13.99 8.75
CA SER A 490 5.09 13.00 9.76
C SER A 490 6.32 12.35 10.42
N LEU A 491 7.39 12.10 9.66
CA LEU A 491 8.68 11.63 10.19
C LEU A 491 9.29 12.64 11.17
N ILE A 492 9.26 13.93 10.84
CA ILE A 492 9.73 14.99 11.76
C ILE A 492 8.89 14.97 13.05
N GLY A 493 7.56 14.83 12.92
CA GLY A 493 6.66 14.67 14.05
C GLY A 493 6.94 13.43 14.90
N PHE A 494 7.22 12.29 14.25
CA PHE A 494 7.62 11.05 14.90
C PHE A 494 8.89 11.24 15.73
N ILE A 495 9.95 11.81 15.14
CA ILE A 495 11.22 12.10 15.85
C ILE A 495 10.99 13.02 17.04
N PHE A 496 10.17 14.06 16.88
CA PHE A 496 9.79 14.95 17.97
C PHE A 496 9.12 14.17 19.12
N PHE A 497 8.15 13.30 18.82
CA PHE A 497 7.43 12.51 19.82
C PHE A 497 8.23 11.33 20.39
N MET A 498 9.35 10.94 19.79
CA MET A 498 10.31 10.02 20.44
C MET A 498 11.07 10.69 21.59
N VAL A 499 11.45 11.97 21.43
CA VAL A 499 12.30 12.68 22.39
C VAL A 499 11.48 13.41 23.44
N TYR A 500 10.39 14.05 23.04
CA TYR A 500 9.60 14.93 23.89
C TYR A 500 9.04 14.28 25.17
N PRO A 501 8.58 13.00 25.17
CA PRO A 501 8.13 12.33 26.38
C PRO A 501 9.18 12.27 27.50
N GLU A 502 10.46 12.07 27.14
CA GLU A 502 11.55 12.02 28.12
C GLU A 502 11.83 13.41 28.70
N ILE A 503 11.66 14.48 27.92
CA ILE A 503 11.74 15.87 28.40
C ILE A 503 10.63 16.16 29.41
N VAL A 504 9.38 15.76 29.10
CA VAL A 504 8.23 15.94 30.01
C VAL A 504 8.47 15.19 31.32
N LYS A 505 8.94 13.94 31.25
CA LYS A 505 9.26 13.11 32.42
C LYS A 505 10.34 13.74 33.30
N ARG A 506 11.37 14.37 32.72
CA ARG A 506 12.44 15.07 33.47
C ARG A 506 11.97 16.34 34.15
N ARG A 507 11.00 17.08 33.58
CA ARG A 507 10.46 18.32 34.17
C ARG A 507 9.51 18.09 35.36
N GLN A 508 9.09 16.85 35.60
CA GLN A 508 8.20 16.47 36.69
C GLN A 508 8.92 15.75 37.84
N LYS A 509 10.20 15.41 37.66
CA LYS A 509 11.11 15.01 38.74
C LYS A 509 11.81 16.24 39.27
#